data_AF-A0A9X3MZ04-F1
#
_entry.id   AF-A0A9X3MZ04-F1
#
_cell.length_a   1.000
_cell.length_b   1.000
_cell.length_c   1.000
_cell.angle_alpha   90.00
_cell.angle_beta   90.00
_cell.angle_gamma   90.00
#
_symmetry.space_group_name_H-M   'P 1'
#
loop_
_entity.id
_entity.type
_entity.pdbx_description
1 polymer ?
#
loop_
_entity_poly.entity_id
_entity_poly.type
_entity_poly.pdbx_seq_one_letter_code
_entity_poly.pdbx_strand_id
1 'polypeptide(L)'
;MEGSDEQTASFGEVMRRLRQDAGLSQAGLAAAAGIHARQINRYESGEQQPALDVAQRLAGALSVTLDELAGGSSDRVKLSGTWWAAWQTFNQGEQVIATQPVGLNQYGSTIQIEALERSTQNERGGYLWRGELRLWDGQVLMGYYAAADGNVRSKGTMYLVLHAQGDYAHGRWVGLSYDGPVVSGYATLAHTQDAAEAVMAKLLDAAPMSS
;
A
#
# COMPACT_ATOMS: atom_id res chain seq x y z
N MET A 1 29.96 -22.70 2.67
CA MET A 1 28.87 -22.39 3.61
C MET A 1 27.64 -22.19 2.76
N GLU A 2 26.75 -23.17 2.84
CA GLU A 2 25.63 -23.40 1.94
C GLU A 2 24.63 -22.25 2.02
N GLY A 3 24.14 -21.83 0.86
CA GLY A 3 23.05 -20.87 0.73
C GLY A 3 21.79 -21.45 1.33
N SER A 4 21.15 -20.68 2.21
CA SER A 4 19.79 -20.93 2.63
C SER A 4 18.87 -20.79 1.42
N ASP A 5 18.43 -21.90 0.85
CA ASP A 5 17.33 -21.93 -0.12
C ASP A 5 16.08 -21.34 0.54
N GLU A 6 15.76 -20.11 0.15
CA GLU A 6 14.51 -19.44 0.49
C GLU A 6 13.40 -20.20 -0.26
N GLN A 7 12.79 -21.21 0.37
CA GLN A 7 11.70 -21.99 -0.24
C GLN A 7 10.52 -21.07 -0.58
N THR A 8 10.44 -20.66 -1.85
CA THR A 8 9.28 -19.98 -2.41
C THR A 8 8.14 -20.99 -2.51
N ALA A 9 7.01 -20.70 -1.84
CA ALA A 9 5.82 -21.54 -1.91
C ALA A 9 5.38 -21.73 -3.38
N SER A 10 5.09 -22.96 -3.76
CA SER A 10 4.63 -23.30 -5.10
C SER A 10 3.23 -22.73 -5.38
N PHE A 11 2.91 -22.50 -6.64
CA PHE A 11 1.56 -22.07 -7.09
C PHE A 11 0.44 -22.89 -6.44
N GLY A 12 0.59 -24.20 -6.39
CA GLY A 12 -0.41 -25.11 -5.83
C GLY A 12 -0.63 -24.92 -4.33
N GLU A 13 0.43 -24.60 -3.59
CA GLU A 13 0.35 -24.30 -2.15
C GLU A 13 -0.35 -22.96 -1.90
N VAL A 14 -0.01 -21.93 -2.69
CA VAL A 14 -0.68 -20.61 -2.62
C VAL A 14 -2.17 -20.75 -2.91
N MET A 15 -2.52 -21.44 -3.99
CA MET A 15 -3.91 -21.68 -4.38
C MET A 15 -4.67 -22.47 -3.30
N ARG A 16 -4.04 -23.50 -2.71
CA ARG A 16 -4.65 -24.28 -1.61
C ARG A 16 -4.92 -23.42 -0.39
N ARG A 17 -3.97 -22.57 0.01
CA ARG A 17 -4.11 -21.65 1.13
C ARG A 17 -5.25 -20.67 0.90
N LEU A 18 -5.25 -19.97 -0.23
CA LEU A 18 -6.31 -19.01 -0.60
C LEU A 18 -7.70 -19.67 -0.60
N ARG A 19 -7.80 -20.91 -1.09
CA ARG A 19 -9.06 -21.66 -1.04
C ARG A 19 -9.52 -21.93 0.39
N GLN A 20 -8.61 -22.34 1.27
CA GLN A 20 -8.91 -22.62 2.68
C GLN A 20 -9.32 -21.34 3.42
N ASP A 21 -8.65 -20.23 3.16
CA ASP A 21 -8.96 -18.91 3.73
C ASP A 21 -10.35 -18.42 3.30
N ALA A 22 -10.73 -18.71 2.05
CA ALA A 22 -12.08 -18.46 1.53
C ALA A 22 -13.15 -19.45 2.05
N GLY A 23 -12.78 -20.43 2.89
CA GLY A 23 -13.71 -21.44 3.43
C GLY A 23 -14.25 -22.42 2.38
N LEU A 24 -13.61 -22.55 1.22
CA LEU A 24 -14.09 -23.37 0.10
C LEU A 24 -13.52 -24.78 0.13
N SER A 25 -14.33 -25.78 -0.21
CA SER A 25 -13.83 -27.11 -0.56
C SER A 25 -13.23 -27.10 -1.98
N GLN A 26 -12.43 -28.10 -2.35
CA GLN A 26 -11.93 -28.23 -3.74
C GLN A 26 -13.09 -28.27 -4.75
N ALA A 27 -14.20 -28.95 -4.40
CA ALA A 27 -15.41 -28.97 -5.21
C ALA A 27 -16.12 -27.60 -5.27
N GLY A 28 -16.12 -26.86 -4.15
CA GLY A 28 -16.67 -25.50 -4.09
C GLY A 28 -15.92 -24.52 -4.99
N LEU A 29 -14.58 -24.53 -4.93
CA LEU A 29 -13.76 -23.70 -5.82
C LEU A 29 -13.93 -24.09 -7.30
N ALA A 30 -14.00 -25.40 -7.58
CA ALA A 30 -14.23 -25.90 -8.94
C ALA A 30 -15.56 -25.40 -9.51
N ALA A 31 -16.64 -25.46 -8.72
CA ALA A 31 -17.95 -24.96 -9.10
C ALA A 31 -17.93 -23.45 -9.34
N ALA A 32 -17.28 -22.68 -8.44
CA ALA A 32 -17.18 -21.22 -8.57
C ALA A 32 -16.36 -20.78 -9.79
N ALA A 33 -15.29 -21.51 -10.15
CA ALA A 33 -14.44 -21.21 -11.31
C ALA A 33 -14.94 -21.84 -12.63
N GLY A 34 -16.02 -22.64 -12.58
CA GLY A 34 -16.56 -23.33 -13.76
C GLY A 34 -15.60 -24.37 -14.35
N ILE A 35 -14.90 -25.13 -13.51
CA ILE A 35 -13.98 -26.21 -13.92
C ILE A 35 -14.24 -27.51 -13.16
N HIS A 36 -13.61 -28.60 -13.58
CA HIS A 36 -13.81 -29.90 -12.93
C HIS A 36 -12.99 -30.02 -11.64
N ALA A 37 -13.55 -30.60 -10.57
CA ALA A 37 -12.86 -30.72 -9.26
C ALA A 37 -11.50 -31.44 -9.31
N ARG A 38 -11.35 -32.37 -10.26
CA ARG A 38 -10.07 -33.06 -10.53
C ARG A 38 -8.96 -32.09 -10.97
N GLN A 39 -9.30 -31.00 -11.66
CA GLN A 39 -8.33 -29.98 -12.07
C GLN A 39 -7.78 -29.23 -10.86
N ILE A 40 -8.64 -28.86 -9.89
CA ILE A 40 -8.21 -28.23 -8.64
C ILE A 40 -7.19 -29.10 -7.92
N ASN A 41 -7.45 -30.41 -7.81
CA ASN A 41 -6.54 -31.34 -7.15
C ASN A 41 -5.15 -31.36 -7.82
N ARG A 42 -5.11 -31.41 -9.16
CA ARG A 42 -3.86 -31.38 -9.94
C ARG A 42 -3.10 -30.07 -9.82
N TYR A 43 -3.82 -28.95 -9.73
CA TYR A 43 -3.21 -27.63 -9.53
C TYR A 43 -2.61 -27.53 -8.12
N GLU A 44 -3.36 -27.92 -7.10
CA GLU A 44 -2.89 -27.88 -5.70
C GLU A 44 -1.79 -28.90 -5.39
N SER A 45 -1.69 -30.01 -6.13
CA SER A 45 -0.60 -30.98 -6.00
C SER A 45 0.65 -30.59 -6.78
N GLY A 46 0.57 -29.57 -7.65
CA GLY A 46 1.64 -29.20 -8.57
C GLY A 46 1.81 -30.16 -9.76
N GLU A 47 0.92 -31.14 -9.94
CA GLU A 47 0.93 -32.05 -11.10
C GLU A 47 0.68 -31.30 -12.41
N GLN A 48 -0.09 -30.22 -12.37
CA GLN A 48 -0.44 -29.42 -13.54
C GLN A 48 -0.47 -27.93 -13.20
N GLN A 49 -0.18 -27.08 -14.19
CA GLN A 49 -0.41 -25.64 -14.14
C GLN A 49 -1.69 -25.27 -14.91
N PRO A 50 -2.51 -24.32 -14.43
CA PRO A 50 -3.67 -23.84 -15.18
C PRO A 50 -3.23 -23.02 -16.40
N ALA A 51 -4.01 -23.09 -17.47
CA ALA A 51 -3.91 -22.11 -18.54
C ALA A 51 -4.39 -20.73 -18.06
N LEU A 52 -3.99 -19.65 -18.75
CA LEU A 52 -4.27 -18.28 -18.32
C LEU A 52 -5.77 -18.00 -18.12
N ASP A 53 -6.63 -18.51 -19.00
CA ASP A 53 -8.09 -18.37 -18.90
C ASP A 53 -8.66 -19.06 -17.65
N VAL A 54 -8.09 -20.21 -17.27
CA VAL A 54 -8.46 -20.94 -16.05
C VAL A 54 -7.94 -20.19 -14.82
N ALA A 55 -6.71 -19.69 -14.87
CA ALA A 55 -6.10 -18.93 -13.78
C ALA A 55 -6.88 -17.64 -13.48
N GLN A 56 -7.35 -16.93 -14.51
CA GLN A 56 -8.22 -15.75 -14.33
C GLN A 56 -9.54 -16.09 -13.65
N ARG A 57 -10.19 -17.20 -14.04
CA ARG A 57 -11.43 -17.67 -13.40
C ARG A 57 -11.21 -18.11 -11.97
N LEU A 58 -10.09 -18.77 -11.68
CA LEU A 58 -9.70 -19.15 -10.32
C LEU A 58 -9.45 -17.92 -9.44
N ALA A 59 -8.74 -16.91 -9.95
CA ALA A 59 -8.47 -15.66 -9.24
C ALA A 59 -9.79 -14.94 -8.90
N GLY A 60 -10.70 -14.82 -9.88
CA GLY A 60 -12.04 -14.26 -9.68
C GLY A 60 -12.87 -15.05 -8.65
N ALA A 61 -12.85 -16.38 -8.69
CA ALA A 61 -13.56 -17.23 -7.74
C ALA A 61 -13.01 -17.13 -6.30
N LEU A 62 -11.71 -16.83 -6.15
CA LEU A 62 -11.04 -16.62 -4.86
C LEU A 62 -11.06 -15.15 -4.41
N SER A 63 -11.60 -14.24 -5.23
CA SER A 63 -11.57 -12.79 -4.99
C SER A 63 -10.15 -12.24 -4.76
N VAL A 64 -9.19 -12.73 -5.55
CA VAL A 64 -7.79 -12.25 -5.56
C VAL A 64 -7.38 -11.84 -6.96
N THR A 65 -6.25 -11.14 -7.07
CA THR A 65 -5.60 -10.85 -8.34
C THR A 65 -4.88 -12.10 -8.89
N LEU A 66 -4.59 -12.08 -10.19
CA LEU A 66 -3.80 -13.14 -10.83
C LEU A 66 -2.36 -13.19 -10.27
N ASP A 67 -1.82 -12.05 -9.85
CA ASP A 67 -0.49 -11.96 -9.24
C ASP A 67 -0.46 -12.65 -7.88
N GLU A 68 -1.44 -12.37 -7.02
CA GLU A 68 -1.61 -13.05 -5.74
C GLU A 68 -1.81 -14.55 -5.89
N LEU A 69 -2.61 -14.98 -6.88
CA LEU A 69 -2.77 -16.39 -7.20
C LEU A 69 -1.46 -17.03 -7.68
N ALA A 70 -0.63 -16.29 -8.42
CA ALA A 70 0.67 -16.74 -8.90
C ALA A 70 1.75 -16.82 -7.80
N GLY A 71 1.42 -16.48 -6.55
CA GLY A 71 2.39 -16.38 -5.45
C GLY A 71 3.13 -15.05 -5.42
N GLY A 72 2.69 -14.08 -6.22
CA GLY A 72 2.97 -12.66 -6.05
C GLY A 72 2.38 -12.21 -4.72
N SER A 73 3.14 -12.38 -3.66
CA SER A 73 2.71 -11.98 -2.34
C SER A 73 2.67 -10.45 -2.29
N SER A 74 1.51 -9.90 -1.92
CA SER A 74 1.40 -8.59 -1.29
C SER A 74 2.40 -8.41 -0.12
N ASP A 75 2.93 -9.50 0.46
CA ASP A 75 3.99 -9.50 1.48
C ASP A 75 5.42 -9.27 0.95
N ARG A 76 5.63 -9.13 -0.38
CA ARG A 76 6.98 -8.96 -0.94
C ARG A 76 7.48 -7.53 -1.01
N VAL A 77 6.60 -6.53 -1.01
CA VAL A 77 7.07 -5.13 -1.00
C VAL A 77 7.59 -4.82 0.39
N LYS A 78 8.93 -4.84 0.53
CA LYS A 78 9.61 -4.44 1.75
C LYS A 78 9.62 -2.91 1.80
N LEU A 79 8.70 -2.35 2.57
CA LEU A 79 8.56 -0.90 2.72
C LEU A 79 9.45 -0.33 3.84
N SER A 80 10.00 -1.18 4.72
CA SER A 80 10.84 -0.75 5.83
C SER A 80 12.07 0.05 5.35
N GLY A 81 12.36 1.15 6.04
CA GLY A 81 13.51 2.00 5.76
C GLY A 81 13.17 3.48 5.76
N THR A 82 14.13 4.29 5.33
CA THR A 82 13.93 5.73 5.18
C THR A 82 13.32 6.03 3.82
N TRP A 83 12.25 6.80 3.84
CA TRP A 83 11.56 7.34 2.68
C TRP A 83 11.50 8.86 2.80
N TRP A 84 11.06 9.50 1.72
CA TRP A 84 10.74 10.91 1.65
C TRP A 84 9.27 11.07 1.39
N ALA A 85 8.64 11.95 2.17
CA ALA A 85 7.26 12.32 1.99
C ALA A 85 7.15 13.75 1.45
N ALA A 86 6.22 13.97 0.52
CA ALA A 86 5.79 15.31 0.12
C ALA A 86 4.30 15.49 0.43
N TRP A 87 3.97 16.62 1.03
CA TRP A 87 2.62 16.94 1.48
C TRP A 87 2.16 18.23 0.81
N GLN A 88 1.05 18.18 0.08
CA GLN A 88 0.36 19.39 -0.32
C GLN A 88 -0.39 19.94 0.90
N THR A 89 -0.01 21.14 1.33
CA THR A 89 -0.66 21.88 2.40
C THR A 89 -0.99 23.29 1.92
N PHE A 90 -1.65 24.08 2.76
CA PHE A 90 -2.09 25.44 2.44
C PHE A 90 -1.74 26.39 3.58
N ASN A 91 -1.12 27.51 3.26
CA ASN A 91 -0.85 28.60 4.20
C ASN A 91 -1.48 29.89 3.66
N GLN A 92 -2.44 30.46 4.40
CA GLN A 92 -3.20 31.66 3.97
C GLN A 92 -3.82 31.53 2.56
N GLY A 93 -4.22 30.31 2.17
CA GLY A 93 -4.79 30.03 0.85
C GLY A 93 -3.75 29.76 -0.25
N GLU A 94 -2.47 30.01 0.01
CA GLU A 94 -1.40 29.66 -0.92
C GLU A 94 -0.98 28.20 -0.74
N GLN A 95 -0.82 27.50 -1.86
CA GLN A 95 -0.34 26.13 -1.88
C GLN A 95 1.13 26.07 -1.46
N VAL A 96 1.43 25.18 -0.52
CA VAL A 96 2.79 24.86 -0.12
C VAL A 96 2.98 23.36 -0.25
N ILE A 97 4.06 22.94 -0.92
CA ILE A 97 4.53 21.55 -0.86
C ILE A 97 5.58 21.48 0.22
N ALA A 98 5.33 20.68 1.25
CA ALA A 98 6.26 20.45 2.34
C ALA A 98 6.86 19.05 2.21
N THR A 99 8.18 18.97 2.13
CA THR A 99 8.90 17.68 2.14
C THR A 99 9.57 17.40 3.47
N GLN A 100 9.69 16.12 3.81
CA GLN A 100 10.44 15.64 4.97
C GLN A 100 10.76 14.14 4.89
N PRO A 101 11.88 13.69 5.49
CA PRO A 101 12.17 12.27 5.61
C PRO A 101 11.23 11.60 6.62
N VAL A 102 10.82 10.38 6.29
CA VAL A 102 9.96 9.52 7.13
C VAL A 102 10.58 8.13 7.29
N GLY A 103 10.44 7.55 8.48
CA GLY A 103 10.85 6.19 8.77
C GLY A 103 9.64 5.27 8.67
N LEU A 104 9.77 4.18 7.90
CA LEU A 104 8.78 3.12 7.81
C LEU A 104 9.32 1.86 8.50
N ASN A 105 8.50 1.26 9.37
CA ASN A 105 8.77 -0.04 9.98
C ASN A 105 7.58 -0.97 9.71
N GLN A 106 7.80 -1.99 8.88
CA GLN A 106 6.78 -2.95 8.49
C GLN A 106 6.78 -4.19 9.39
N TYR A 107 5.58 -4.54 9.87
CA TYR A 107 5.26 -5.73 10.64
C TYR A 107 4.08 -6.45 9.95
N GLY A 108 4.40 -7.37 9.03
CA GLY A 108 3.39 -7.98 8.15
C GLY A 108 2.68 -6.92 7.29
N SER A 109 1.35 -6.85 7.39
CA SER A 109 0.54 -5.84 6.71
C SER A 109 0.50 -4.48 7.40
N THR A 110 1.07 -4.33 8.61
CA THR A 110 1.05 -3.08 9.36
C THR A 110 2.36 -2.32 9.16
N ILE A 111 2.28 -1.03 8.86
CA ILE A 111 3.40 -0.13 8.65
C ILE A 111 3.31 0.97 9.71
N GLN A 112 4.25 0.99 10.64
CA GLN A 112 4.49 2.16 11.46
C GLN A 112 5.22 3.20 10.61
N ILE A 113 4.75 4.44 10.65
CA ILE A 113 5.33 5.55 9.90
C ILE A 113 5.56 6.74 10.83
N GLU A 114 6.72 7.38 10.75
CA GLU A 114 7.01 8.58 11.53
C GLU A 114 7.82 9.61 10.76
N ALA A 115 7.60 10.88 11.07
CA ALA A 115 8.49 11.96 10.64
C ALA A 115 9.83 11.84 11.38
N LEU A 116 10.94 11.79 10.63
CA LEU A 116 12.28 11.76 11.21
C LEU A 116 12.80 13.16 11.51
N GLU A 117 12.37 14.14 10.71
CA GLU A 117 12.74 15.54 10.85
C GLU A 117 11.51 16.43 10.67
N ARG A 118 11.59 17.65 11.23
CA ARG A 118 10.56 18.67 10.99
C ARG A 118 10.77 19.25 9.60
N SER A 119 9.71 19.34 8.79
CA SER A 119 9.79 20.07 7.52
C SER A 119 10.18 21.53 7.76
N THR A 120 11.18 22.00 7.01
CA THR A 120 11.68 23.38 7.05
C THR A 120 10.85 24.33 6.17
N GLN A 121 9.99 23.79 5.32
CA GLN A 121 9.21 24.53 4.32
C GLN A 121 7.85 25.03 4.86
N ASN A 122 7.56 24.80 6.15
CA ASN A 122 6.37 25.33 6.81
C ASN A 122 6.76 26.16 8.02
N GLU A 123 6.84 27.49 7.84
CA GLU A 123 7.21 28.47 8.88
C GLU A 123 6.33 28.39 10.14
N ARG A 124 5.12 27.83 10.04
CA ARG A 124 4.15 27.73 11.15
C ARG A 124 4.13 26.39 11.89
N GLY A 125 4.79 25.34 11.42
CA GLY A 125 4.53 24.03 12.01
C GLY A 125 5.15 22.83 11.31
N GLY A 126 6.47 22.80 11.15
CA GLY A 126 7.16 21.52 11.16
C GLY A 126 6.97 20.86 12.53
N TYR A 127 6.15 19.82 12.62
CA TYR A 127 5.99 19.01 13.83
C TYR A 127 6.36 17.55 13.55
N LEU A 128 6.89 16.90 14.58
CA LEU A 128 7.07 15.46 14.51
C LEU A 128 5.71 14.79 14.67
N TRP A 129 5.47 13.74 13.89
CA TRP A 129 4.24 12.96 13.93
C TRP A 129 4.57 11.49 13.75
N ARG A 130 3.65 10.66 14.23
CA ARG A 130 3.67 9.21 14.03
C ARG A 130 2.31 8.73 13.58
N GLY A 131 2.30 7.59 12.92
CA GLY A 131 1.11 7.00 12.36
C GLY A 131 1.25 5.52 12.18
N GLU A 132 0.13 4.90 11.85
CA GLU A 132 0.05 3.51 11.47
C GLU A 132 -0.77 3.42 10.19
N LEU A 133 -0.20 2.76 9.18
CA LEU A 133 -0.89 2.41 7.94
C LEU A 133 -1.01 0.90 7.87
N ARG A 134 -2.04 0.42 7.19
CA ARG A 134 -2.18 -0.97 6.80
C ARG A 134 -2.07 -1.08 5.29
N LEU A 135 -1.32 -2.07 4.82
CA LEU A 135 -1.26 -2.49 3.43
C LEU A 135 -2.44 -3.44 3.15
N TRP A 136 -3.25 -3.07 2.17
CA TRP A 136 -4.38 -3.84 1.66
C TRP A 136 -4.10 -4.26 0.23
N ASP A 137 -4.31 -5.54 -0.06
CA ASP A 137 -4.25 -6.13 -1.40
C ASP A 137 -2.96 -5.78 -2.18
N GLY A 138 -1.86 -5.56 -1.46
CA GLY A 138 -0.57 -5.14 -2.02
C GLY A 138 -0.55 -3.75 -2.69
N GLN A 139 -1.64 -2.99 -2.63
CA GLN A 139 -1.83 -1.78 -3.45
C GLN A 139 -2.22 -0.55 -2.64
N VAL A 140 -2.88 -0.70 -1.50
CA VAL A 140 -3.41 0.44 -0.75
C VAL A 140 -2.78 0.52 0.63
N LEU A 141 -2.14 1.65 0.93
CA LEU A 141 -1.69 2.02 2.26
C LEU A 141 -2.70 3.01 2.86
N MET A 142 -3.39 2.62 3.92
CA MET A 142 -4.33 3.51 4.60
C MET A 142 -4.27 3.38 6.12
N GLY A 143 -4.52 4.49 6.81
CA GLY A 143 -4.48 4.54 8.26
C GLY A 143 -4.35 5.96 8.77
N TYR A 144 -3.82 6.15 9.98
CA TYR A 144 -3.83 7.45 10.67
C TYR A 144 -2.44 8.03 10.89
N TYR A 145 -2.40 9.34 11.15
CA TYR A 145 -1.26 10.01 11.75
C TYR A 145 -1.72 10.93 12.88
N ALA A 146 -0.83 11.18 13.84
CA ALA A 146 -1.02 12.12 14.93
C ALA A 146 0.30 12.79 15.28
N ALA A 147 0.23 14.07 15.64
CA ALA A 147 1.38 14.81 16.15
C ALA A 147 1.95 14.13 17.40
N ALA A 148 3.28 14.04 17.44
CA ALA A 148 4.05 13.49 18.56
C ALA A 148 4.47 14.58 19.56
N ASP A 149 4.43 15.85 19.16
CA ASP A 149 4.70 16.99 20.02
C ASP A 149 3.47 17.34 20.88
N GLY A 150 3.61 17.34 22.21
CA GLY A 150 2.48 17.52 23.14
C GLY A 150 1.68 18.82 23.03
N ASN A 151 2.22 19.85 22.36
CA ASN A 151 1.52 21.11 22.12
C ASN A 151 0.78 21.16 20.77
N VAL A 152 0.99 20.18 19.89
CA VAL A 152 0.35 20.10 18.58
C VAL A 152 -0.73 19.03 18.62
N ARG A 153 -1.99 19.40 18.30
CA ARG A 153 -3.14 18.48 18.32
C ARG A 153 -3.53 17.97 16.93
N SER A 154 -2.67 18.18 15.94
CA SER A 154 -2.88 17.74 14.56
C SER A 154 -2.95 16.22 14.49
N LYS A 155 -3.95 15.72 13.78
CA LYS A 155 -4.14 14.30 13.47
C LYS A 155 -5.04 14.16 12.25
N GLY A 156 -4.96 13.02 11.60
CA GLY A 156 -5.72 12.76 10.39
C GLY A 156 -5.57 11.34 9.89
N THR A 157 -6.03 11.12 8.67
CA THR A 157 -5.96 9.85 7.95
C THR A 157 -5.23 10.02 6.63
N MET A 158 -4.65 8.93 6.14
CA MET A 158 -4.03 8.83 4.83
C MET A 158 -4.69 7.72 4.03
N TYR A 159 -4.82 7.94 2.72
CA TYR A 159 -5.17 6.91 1.75
C TYR A 159 -4.21 7.05 0.56
N LEU A 160 -3.31 6.08 0.41
CA LEU A 160 -2.24 6.09 -0.58
C LEU A 160 -2.30 4.81 -1.42
N VAL A 161 -2.10 4.95 -2.72
CA VAL A 161 -1.93 3.88 -3.69
C VAL A 161 -0.45 3.66 -3.90
N LEU A 162 0.01 2.43 -3.63
CA LEU A 162 1.36 1.96 -3.81
C LEU A 162 1.60 1.62 -5.29
N HIS A 163 2.73 2.06 -5.83
CA HIS A 163 3.19 1.64 -7.15
C HIS A 163 3.43 0.13 -7.18
N ALA A 164 3.17 -0.55 -8.31
CA ALA A 164 3.26 -2.01 -8.41
C ALA A 164 4.63 -2.60 -8.02
N GLN A 165 5.71 -1.84 -8.19
CA GLN A 165 7.07 -2.24 -7.84
C GLN A 165 7.49 -1.79 -6.42
N GLY A 166 6.66 -1.00 -5.75
CA GLY A 166 6.92 -0.49 -4.41
C GLY A 166 7.85 0.72 -4.33
N ASP A 167 8.19 1.37 -5.44
CA ASP A 167 9.16 2.49 -5.44
C ASP A 167 8.61 3.80 -4.87
N TYR A 168 7.29 3.99 -4.96
CA TYR A 168 6.59 5.16 -4.47
C TYR A 168 5.13 4.83 -4.13
N ALA A 169 4.51 5.67 -3.31
CA ALA A 169 3.08 5.69 -3.05
C ALA A 169 2.53 7.11 -3.25
N HIS A 170 1.26 7.22 -3.63
CA HIS A 170 0.61 8.51 -3.82
C HIS A 170 -0.86 8.49 -3.43
N GLY A 171 -1.41 9.62 -3.01
CA GLY A 171 -2.83 9.70 -2.72
C GLY A 171 -3.17 10.98 -1.97
N ARG A 172 -3.99 10.85 -0.93
CA ARG A 172 -4.48 12.00 -0.17
C ARG A 172 -4.33 11.79 1.33
N TRP A 173 -4.08 12.90 2.01
CA TRP A 173 -4.27 13.01 3.45
C TRP A 173 -5.52 13.83 3.73
N VAL A 174 -6.15 13.58 4.87
CA VAL A 174 -7.28 14.35 5.41
C VAL A 174 -7.00 14.60 6.88
N GLY A 175 -7.08 15.85 7.32
CA GLY A 175 -6.77 16.24 8.70
C GLY A 175 -7.46 17.53 9.09
N LEU A 176 -7.27 17.94 10.34
CA LEU A 176 -7.77 19.23 10.82
C LEU A 176 -6.74 20.32 10.56
N SER A 177 -7.17 21.46 10.01
CA SER A 177 -6.36 22.67 10.04
C SER A 177 -6.32 23.26 11.46
N TYR A 178 -5.44 24.22 11.68
CA TYR A 178 -5.27 24.86 12.99
C TYR A 178 -6.56 25.54 13.49
N ASP A 179 -7.34 26.11 12.57
CA ASP A 179 -8.56 26.87 12.81
C ASP A 179 -9.84 26.00 12.81
N GLY A 180 -9.71 24.67 12.71
CA GLY A 180 -10.81 23.73 12.95
C GLY A 180 -11.50 23.05 11.75
N PRO A 181 -11.50 23.57 10.50
CA PRO A 181 -12.08 22.81 9.39
C PRO A 181 -11.27 21.56 9.04
N VAL A 182 -11.97 20.57 8.49
CA VAL A 182 -11.33 19.41 7.86
C VAL A 182 -10.79 19.86 6.51
N VAL A 183 -9.52 19.61 6.30
CA VAL A 183 -8.79 19.92 5.07
C VAL A 183 -8.16 18.65 4.49
N SER A 184 -7.86 18.68 3.21
CA SER A 184 -7.22 17.58 2.50
C SER A 184 -6.26 18.09 1.45
N GLY A 185 -5.15 17.38 1.27
CA GLY A 185 -4.21 17.61 0.20
C GLY A 185 -3.67 16.31 -0.36
N TYR A 186 -2.95 16.41 -1.48
CA TYR A 186 -2.17 15.30 -2.01
C TYR A 186 -1.00 14.93 -1.08
N ALA A 187 -0.63 13.66 -1.12
CA ALA A 187 0.50 13.08 -0.40
C ALA A 187 1.26 12.13 -1.32
N THR A 188 2.59 12.17 -1.24
CA THR A 188 3.46 11.20 -1.92
C THR A 188 4.52 10.68 -0.97
N LEU A 189 4.92 9.42 -1.17
CA LEU A 189 6.05 8.77 -0.50
C LEU A 189 6.96 8.19 -1.59
N ALA A 190 8.28 8.38 -1.50
CA ALA A 190 9.24 7.73 -2.38
C ALA A 190 10.59 7.52 -1.67
N HIS A 191 11.53 6.80 -2.28
CA HIS A 191 12.86 6.57 -1.68
C HIS A 191 13.76 7.82 -1.64
N THR A 192 13.50 8.84 -2.47
CA THR A 192 14.27 10.09 -2.50
C THR A 192 13.33 11.30 -2.51
N GLN A 193 13.85 12.46 -2.05
CA GLN A 193 13.11 13.71 -2.05
C GLN A 193 12.64 14.08 -3.47
N ASP A 194 13.58 14.10 -4.43
CA ASP A 194 13.30 14.42 -5.83
C ASP A 194 12.21 13.52 -6.44
N ALA A 195 12.20 12.23 -6.10
CA ALA A 195 11.18 11.31 -6.58
C ALA A 195 9.81 11.61 -5.96
N ALA A 196 9.74 11.90 -4.67
CA ALA A 196 8.49 12.26 -3.99
C ALA A 196 7.91 13.55 -4.58
N GLU A 197 8.76 14.56 -4.83
CA GLU A 197 8.38 15.83 -5.46
C GLU A 197 7.96 15.64 -6.93
N ALA A 198 8.68 14.82 -7.70
CA ALA A 198 8.32 14.53 -9.09
C ALA A 198 6.97 13.83 -9.22
N VAL A 199 6.64 12.90 -8.31
CA VAL A 199 5.31 12.28 -8.26
C VAL A 199 4.25 13.30 -7.86
N MET A 200 4.55 14.18 -6.88
CA MET A 200 3.64 15.24 -6.44
C MET A 200 3.29 16.19 -7.60
N ALA A 201 4.30 16.64 -8.35
CA ALA A 201 4.10 17.52 -9.51
C ALA A 201 3.13 16.89 -10.53
N LYS A 202 3.33 15.61 -10.88
CA LYS A 202 2.43 14.89 -11.80
C LYS A 202 0.98 14.81 -11.28
N LEU A 203 0.78 14.63 -9.98
CA LEU A 203 -0.57 14.59 -9.40
C LEU A 203 -1.27 15.93 -9.47
N LEU A 204 -0.54 17.01 -9.20
CA LEU A 204 -1.07 18.36 -9.27
C LEU A 204 -1.42 18.75 -10.71
N ASP A 205 -0.59 18.39 -11.68
CA ASP A 205 -0.83 18.64 -13.10
C ASP A 205 -2.05 17.84 -13.61
N ALA A 206 -2.26 16.63 -13.10
CA ALA A 206 -3.38 15.77 -13.46
C ALA A 206 -4.68 16.09 -12.69
N ALA A 207 -4.61 16.92 -11.65
CA ALA A 207 -5.78 17.31 -10.88
C ALA A 207 -6.69 18.17 -11.77
N PRO A 208 -8.01 17.90 -11.85
CA PRO A 208 -8.91 18.78 -12.55
C PRO A 208 -8.80 20.17 -11.92
N MET A 209 -8.49 21.18 -12.72
CA MET A 209 -8.59 22.59 -12.32
C MET A 209 -9.98 22.80 -11.72
N SER A 210 -10.06 22.99 -10.41
CA SER A 210 -11.33 23.18 -9.71
C SER A 210 -12.06 24.36 -10.35
N SER A 211 -13.24 24.08 -10.90
CA SER A 211 -14.20 25.07 -11.41
C SER A 211 -14.90 25.79 -10.27
#